data_AF-A0A7W9XJE3-F1
#
_entry.id   AF-A0A7W9XJE3-F1
#
_cell.length_a   1.000
_cell.length_b   1.000
_cell.length_c   1.000
_cell.angle_alpha   90.00
_cell.angle_beta   90.00
_cell.angle_gamma   90.00
#
_symmetry.space_group_name_H-M   'P 1'
#
loop_
_entity.id
_entity.type
_entity.pdbx_description
1 polymer ?
#
loop_
_entity_poly.entity_id
_entity_poly.type
_entity_poly.pdbx_seq_one_letter_code
_entity_poly.pdbx_strand_id
1 'polypeptide(L)'
;MSKFGVFTPYTIRFHTDLYKEPASALLKRSLILFDRNVYIEPRTQDEGFLKVALGLGDGTEQKEVMELFMPVTEFVTQEWFDERRFIVNPETNLWYGPNGQAFGRFVKQFLTDRFGFDAFNYSTAKEFEMIDFYTTALSVDVDFLLQLSNHNPEISALFTELHRDAYFATFSNDTSMPERALDKVCSLNYFDFGKLSWHQILELKRSHFLSDFRIKFFEWIAAFEKNGDLEVFEKNIDRYLRTSNFDFLEANKPTIIKDGALGILGNIPLPIPVNPVSIYSSIMSVREDMLKRKRFGWLFFIQEAFKKYHQVSN
;
A
#
# COMPACT_ATOMS: atom_id res chain seq x y z
N MET A 1 -9.29 9.70 -0.77
CA MET A 1 -8.36 8.77 -0.09
C MET A 1 -8.73 7.39 -0.53
N SER A 2 -7.81 6.69 -1.19
CA SER A 2 -8.02 5.34 -1.72
C SER A 2 -8.32 4.37 -0.58
N LYS A 3 -9.52 3.82 -0.53
CA LYS A 3 -9.93 2.89 0.55
C LYS A 3 -9.38 1.48 0.32
N PHE A 4 -9.16 1.11 -0.93
CA PHE A 4 -8.82 -0.25 -1.35
C PHE A 4 -7.50 -0.26 -2.11
N GLY A 5 -6.63 -1.20 -1.74
CA GLY A 5 -5.46 -1.58 -2.53
C GLY A 5 -5.74 -2.89 -3.25
N VAL A 6 -5.67 -2.93 -4.58
CA VAL A 6 -5.93 -4.14 -5.39
C VAL A 6 -4.63 -4.77 -5.84
N PHE A 7 -4.48 -6.08 -5.68
CA PHE A 7 -3.35 -6.81 -6.24
C PHE A 7 -3.80 -8.06 -6.98
N THR A 8 -3.05 -8.36 -8.03
CA THR A 8 -3.21 -9.57 -8.83
C THR A 8 -2.09 -10.57 -8.43
N PRO A 9 -2.20 -11.84 -8.84
CA PRO A 9 -1.09 -12.77 -8.73
C PRO A 9 0.17 -12.27 -9.46
N TYR A 10 0.00 -11.60 -10.59
CA TYR A 10 1.13 -11.07 -11.36
C TYR A 10 1.71 -9.81 -10.69
N THR A 11 0.91 -8.96 -10.03
CA THR A 11 1.40 -7.88 -9.14
C THR A 11 2.41 -8.44 -8.13
N ILE A 12 2.03 -9.51 -7.44
CA ILE A 12 2.89 -10.13 -6.42
C ILE A 12 4.14 -10.75 -7.05
N ARG A 13 3.98 -11.42 -8.20
CA ARG A 13 5.08 -12.05 -8.92
C ARG A 13 6.10 -11.02 -9.43
N PHE A 14 5.63 -9.98 -10.10
CA PHE A 14 6.47 -8.92 -10.64
C PHE A 14 7.23 -8.18 -9.54
N HIS A 15 6.59 -7.88 -8.40
CA HIS A 15 7.29 -7.29 -7.27
C HIS A 15 8.41 -8.20 -6.75
N THR A 16 8.11 -9.48 -6.56
CA THR A 16 9.09 -10.47 -6.11
C THR A 16 10.28 -10.53 -7.08
N ASP A 17 9.99 -10.58 -8.38
CA ASP A 17 11.02 -10.64 -9.40
C ASP A 17 11.81 -9.32 -9.49
N LEU A 18 11.20 -8.15 -9.30
CA LEU A 18 11.87 -6.85 -9.37
C LEU A 18 12.82 -6.62 -8.19
N TYR A 19 12.32 -6.79 -6.96
CA TYR A 19 13.07 -6.44 -5.74
C TYR A 19 13.83 -7.61 -5.12
N LYS A 20 13.63 -8.84 -5.63
CA LYS A 20 14.15 -10.07 -5.01
C LYS A 20 13.69 -10.25 -3.55
N GLU A 21 12.48 -9.80 -3.26
CA GLU A 21 11.87 -9.87 -1.93
C GLU A 21 10.70 -10.86 -1.91
N PRO A 22 10.41 -11.51 -0.76
CA PRO A 22 9.25 -12.39 -0.68
C PRO A 22 7.95 -11.61 -0.86
N ALA A 23 6.98 -12.23 -1.54
CA ALA A 23 5.62 -11.71 -1.73
C ALA A 23 4.97 -11.13 -0.47
N SER A 24 5.18 -11.79 0.67
CA SER A 24 4.67 -11.35 1.97
C SER A 24 5.11 -9.93 2.35
N ALA A 25 6.29 -9.48 1.92
CA ALA A 25 6.79 -8.14 2.22
C ALA A 25 5.90 -7.05 1.61
N LEU A 26 5.56 -7.19 0.32
CA LEU A 26 4.61 -6.31 -0.37
C LEU A 26 3.25 -6.32 0.32
N LEU A 27 2.73 -7.50 0.65
CA LEU A 27 1.41 -7.64 1.25
C LEU A 27 1.34 -6.99 2.65
N LYS A 28 2.39 -7.11 3.46
CA LYS A 28 2.50 -6.41 4.75
C LYS A 28 2.51 -4.89 4.59
N ARG A 29 3.29 -4.38 3.63
CA ARG A 29 3.30 -2.93 3.31
C ARG A 29 1.91 -2.47 2.88
N SER A 30 1.27 -3.20 1.96
CA SER A 30 -0.08 -2.92 1.47
C SER A 30 -1.14 -2.88 2.58
N LEU A 31 -1.09 -3.84 3.52
CA LEU A 31 -1.99 -3.83 4.67
C LEU A 31 -1.88 -2.54 5.47
N ILE A 32 -0.68 -2.02 5.69
CA ILE A 32 -0.50 -0.78 6.47
C ILE A 32 -1.02 0.43 5.69
N LEU A 33 -0.93 0.45 4.37
CA LEU A 33 -1.33 1.62 3.58
C LEU A 33 -2.83 1.69 3.30
N PHE A 34 -3.48 0.56 3.08
CA PHE A 34 -4.88 0.51 2.65
C PHE A 34 -5.81 0.02 3.76
N ASP A 35 -6.99 0.66 3.87
CA ASP A 35 -8.04 0.22 4.79
C ASP A 35 -8.43 -1.22 4.47
N ARG A 36 -8.59 -1.48 3.18
CA ARG A 36 -9.05 -2.74 2.65
C ARG A 36 -8.11 -3.20 1.54
N ASN A 37 -7.82 -4.49 1.50
CA ASN A 37 -6.90 -5.06 0.53
C ASN A 37 -7.68 -6.07 -0.30
N VAL A 38 -7.76 -5.83 -1.61
CA VAL A 38 -8.54 -6.62 -2.54
C VAL A 38 -7.58 -7.49 -3.33
N TYR A 39 -7.84 -8.79 -3.35
CA TYR A 39 -7.09 -9.71 -4.17
C TYR A 39 -7.95 -10.19 -5.33
N ILE A 40 -7.35 -10.25 -6.50
CA ILE A 40 -7.97 -10.93 -7.62
C ILE A 40 -7.69 -12.42 -7.45
N GLU A 41 -8.75 -13.19 -7.24
CA GLU A 41 -8.63 -14.65 -7.27
C GLU A 41 -8.16 -15.09 -8.65
N PRO A 42 -7.02 -15.78 -8.73
CA PRO A 42 -6.64 -16.42 -9.97
C PRO A 42 -7.57 -17.60 -10.31
N ARG A 43 -7.39 -18.22 -11.48
CA ARG A 43 -8.33 -19.26 -11.94
C ARG A 43 -8.37 -20.43 -10.94
N THR A 44 -9.29 -21.37 -11.10
CA THR A 44 -9.37 -22.60 -10.26
C THR A 44 -8.03 -23.34 -10.10
N GLN A 45 -7.13 -23.26 -11.07
CA GLN A 45 -5.78 -23.84 -11.03
C GLN A 45 -4.79 -23.14 -10.07
N ASP A 46 -5.16 -21.98 -9.53
CA ASP A 46 -4.31 -21.13 -8.70
C ASP A 46 -4.92 -20.97 -7.28
N GLU A 47 -5.84 -21.87 -6.91
CA GLU A 47 -6.42 -21.94 -5.57
C GLU A 47 -5.31 -22.04 -4.51
N GLY A 48 -5.40 -21.19 -3.48
CA GLY A 48 -4.37 -21.10 -2.44
C GLY A 48 -3.16 -20.22 -2.81
N PHE A 49 -3.15 -19.53 -3.96
CA PHE A 49 -2.08 -18.59 -4.31
C PHE A 49 -1.82 -17.55 -3.22
N LEU A 50 -2.88 -16.90 -2.70
CA LEU A 50 -2.74 -15.91 -1.63
C LEU A 50 -2.12 -16.54 -0.38
N LYS A 51 -2.54 -17.75 0.00
CA LYS A 51 -1.95 -18.49 1.12
C LYS A 51 -0.45 -18.71 0.93
N VAL A 52 -0.03 -19.12 -0.26
CA VAL A 52 1.39 -19.29 -0.61
C VAL A 52 2.13 -17.96 -0.56
N ALA A 53 1.55 -16.89 -1.11
CA ALA A 53 2.15 -15.55 -1.13
C ALA A 53 2.35 -14.97 0.28
N LEU A 54 1.44 -15.27 1.21
CA LEU A 54 1.57 -14.87 2.62
C LEU A 54 2.69 -15.61 3.35
N GLY A 55 3.07 -16.80 2.87
CA GLY A 55 4.11 -17.64 3.48
C GLY A 55 3.74 -18.13 4.88
N LEU A 56 2.45 -18.27 5.16
CA LEU A 56 1.91 -18.68 6.46
C LEU A 56 1.63 -20.18 6.48
N GLY A 57 1.93 -20.82 7.62
CA GLY A 57 1.48 -22.19 7.90
C GLY A 57 -0.01 -22.24 8.26
N ASP A 58 -0.53 -23.45 8.51
CA ASP A 58 -1.92 -23.63 8.94
C ASP A 58 -2.13 -23.13 10.39
N GLY A 59 -3.19 -22.36 10.64
CA GLY A 59 -3.57 -21.96 12.00
C GLY A 59 -4.33 -20.64 12.12
N THR A 60 -4.45 -20.15 13.37
CA THR A 60 -5.22 -18.94 13.72
C THR A 60 -4.65 -17.67 13.08
N GLU A 61 -3.32 -17.50 13.07
CA GLU A 61 -2.68 -16.32 12.44
C GLU A 61 -2.98 -16.25 10.95
N GLN A 62 -2.96 -17.38 10.24
CA GLN A 62 -3.32 -17.44 8.83
C GLN A 62 -4.77 -16.99 8.62
N LYS A 63 -5.70 -17.47 9.45
CA LYS A 63 -7.10 -17.07 9.37
C LYS A 63 -7.26 -15.56 9.60
N GLU A 64 -6.65 -15.02 10.64
CA GLU A 64 -6.71 -13.58 10.95
C GLU A 64 -6.12 -12.72 9.83
N VAL A 65 -5.02 -13.15 9.21
CA VAL A 65 -4.39 -12.43 8.09
C VAL A 65 -5.26 -12.52 6.83
N MET A 66 -5.81 -13.70 6.52
CA MET A 66 -6.68 -13.89 5.35
C MET A 66 -7.95 -13.03 5.43
N GLU A 67 -8.52 -12.83 6.62
CA GLU A 67 -9.69 -11.94 6.82
C GLU A 67 -9.41 -10.47 6.47
N LEU A 68 -8.15 -10.06 6.34
CA LEU A 68 -7.79 -8.70 5.92
C LEU A 68 -7.75 -8.52 4.39
N PHE A 69 -7.93 -9.60 3.64
CA PHE A 69 -7.92 -9.63 2.19
C PHE A 69 -9.29 -10.06 1.68
N MET A 70 -9.91 -9.23 0.83
CA MET A 70 -11.23 -9.51 0.26
C MET A 70 -11.08 -9.91 -1.21
N PRO A 71 -11.83 -10.90 -1.69
CA PRO A 71 -11.79 -11.26 -3.09
C PRO A 71 -12.43 -10.16 -3.94
N VAL A 72 -11.93 -9.97 -5.16
CA VAL A 72 -12.48 -8.98 -6.11
C VAL A 72 -13.95 -9.23 -6.43
N THR A 73 -14.43 -10.47 -6.27
CA THR A 73 -15.83 -10.89 -6.47
C THR A 73 -16.82 -10.23 -5.51
N GLU A 74 -16.35 -9.60 -4.42
CA GLU A 74 -17.21 -8.72 -3.59
C GLU A 74 -17.56 -7.39 -4.28
N PHE A 75 -16.78 -7.00 -5.30
CA PHE A 75 -16.91 -5.70 -5.98
C PHE A 75 -17.45 -5.82 -7.40
N VAL A 76 -17.26 -6.97 -8.03
CA VAL A 76 -17.70 -7.24 -9.41
C VAL A 76 -18.29 -8.64 -9.49
N THR A 77 -19.30 -8.83 -10.33
CA THR A 77 -19.88 -10.16 -10.54
C THR A 77 -18.90 -11.08 -11.27
N GLN A 78 -19.06 -12.40 -11.14
CA GLN A 78 -18.27 -13.36 -11.91
C GLN A 78 -18.44 -13.14 -13.42
N GLU A 79 -19.65 -12.81 -13.87
CA GLU A 79 -19.94 -12.44 -15.27
C GLU A 79 -19.15 -11.21 -15.71
N TRP A 80 -19.17 -10.13 -14.93
CA TRP A 80 -18.38 -8.92 -15.24
C TRP A 80 -16.89 -9.24 -15.31
N PHE A 81 -16.40 -10.06 -14.37
CA PHE A 81 -15.02 -10.48 -14.31
C PHE A 81 -14.62 -11.32 -15.54
N ASP A 82 -15.43 -12.31 -15.92
CA ASP A 82 -15.18 -13.19 -17.06
C ASP A 82 -15.25 -12.43 -18.38
N GLU A 83 -16.18 -11.48 -18.51
CA GLU A 83 -16.26 -10.59 -19.67
C GLU A 83 -15.02 -9.70 -19.76
N ARG A 84 -14.60 -9.06 -18.67
CA ARG A 84 -13.64 -7.93 -18.72
C ARG A 84 -12.18 -8.35 -18.57
N ARG A 85 -11.88 -9.48 -17.95
CA ARG A 85 -10.50 -9.93 -17.67
C ARG A 85 -9.66 -10.17 -18.92
N PHE A 86 -10.30 -10.45 -20.06
CA PHE A 86 -9.61 -10.70 -21.32
C PHE A 86 -10.11 -9.81 -22.47
N ILE A 87 -11.01 -8.86 -22.21
CA ILE A 87 -11.34 -7.83 -23.20
C ILE A 87 -10.12 -6.95 -23.34
N VAL A 88 -9.52 -6.99 -24.52
CA VAL A 88 -8.48 -6.07 -24.93
C VAL A 88 -9.15 -4.77 -25.34
N ASN A 89 -9.07 -3.74 -24.49
CA ASN A 89 -9.44 -2.40 -24.93
C ASN A 89 -8.33 -1.86 -25.86
N PRO A 90 -8.59 -1.63 -27.16
CA PRO A 90 -7.55 -1.23 -28.11
C PRO A 90 -6.94 0.15 -27.80
N GLU A 91 -7.60 0.99 -27.01
CA GLU A 91 -7.07 2.32 -26.64
C GLU A 91 -6.11 2.26 -25.45
N THR A 92 -6.35 1.35 -24.50
CA THR A 92 -5.56 1.21 -23.26
C THR A 92 -4.64 -0.01 -23.25
N ASN A 93 -4.78 -0.93 -24.22
CA ASN A 93 -3.95 -2.11 -24.31
C ASN A 93 -2.51 -1.74 -24.65
N LEU A 94 -1.58 -2.19 -23.79
CA LEU A 94 -0.17 -1.87 -23.92
C LEU A 94 0.47 -2.46 -25.17
N TRP A 95 0.01 -3.62 -25.65
CA TRP A 95 0.67 -4.39 -26.70
C TRP A 95 0.06 -4.19 -28.10
N TYR A 96 -1.26 -4.29 -28.21
CA TYR A 96 -2.00 -4.16 -29.46
C TYR A 96 -2.53 -2.74 -29.72
N GLY A 97 -2.43 -1.84 -28.73
CA GLY A 97 -2.88 -0.46 -28.86
C GLY A 97 -1.96 0.40 -29.73
N PRO A 98 -2.33 1.69 -29.94
CA PRO A 98 -1.60 2.60 -30.82
C PRO A 98 -0.13 2.81 -30.42
N ASN A 99 0.22 2.52 -29.17
CA ASN A 99 1.56 2.67 -28.61
C ASN A 99 2.30 1.34 -28.37
N GLY A 100 1.83 0.23 -28.95
CA GLY A 100 2.38 -1.11 -28.77
C GLY A 100 3.89 -1.25 -28.94
N GLN A 101 4.47 -0.50 -29.88
CA GLN A 101 5.92 -0.51 -30.11
C GLN A 101 6.73 0.10 -28.96
N ALA A 102 6.16 1.08 -28.23
CA ALA A 102 6.83 1.67 -27.07
C ALA A 102 6.85 0.67 -25.91
N PHE A 103 5.73 -0.01 -25.66
CA PHE A 103 5.65 -1.09 -24.68
C PHE A 103 6.61 -2.24 -25.01
N GLY A 104 6.66 -2.69 -26.27
CA GLY A 104 7.58 -3.75 -26.68
C GLY A 104 9.05 -3.41 -26.44
N ARG A 105 9.45 -2.15 -26.67
CA ARG A 105 10.79 -1.67 -26.36
C ARG A 105 11.06 -1.66 -24.85
N PHE A 106 10.09 -1.23 -24.06
CA PHE A 106 10.19 -1.26 -22.60
C PHE A 106 10.39 -2.70 -22.08
N VAL A 107 9.53 -3.63 -22.48
CA VAL A 107 9.64 -5.04 -22.06
C VAL A 107 10.98 -5.63 -22.49
N LYS A 108 11.42 -5.36 -23.72
CA LYS A 108 12.74 -5.80 -24.19
C LYS A 108 13.84 -5.32 -23.25
N GLN A 109 13.88 -4.02 -22.98
CA GLN A 109 14.92 -3.41 -22.14
C GLN A 109 14.89 -4.00 -20.73
N PHE A 110 13.71 -4.03 -20.10
CA PHE A 110 13.52 -4.57 -18.75
C PHE A 110 14.02 -6.01 -18.64
N LEU A 111 13.58 -6.90 -19.54
CA LEU A 111 13.97 -8.32 -19.49
C LEU A 111 15.46 -8.50 -19.77
N THR A 112 16.03 -7.71 -20.68
CA THR A 112 17.47 -7.75 -20.98
C THR A 112 18.29 -7.34 -19.77
N ASP A 113 17.93 -6.24 -19.10
CA ASP A 113 18.63 -5.77 -17.90
C ASP A 113 18.45 -6.73 -16.72
N ARG A 114 17.25 -7.29 -16.57
CA ARG A 114 16.90 -8.14 -15.43
C ARG A 114 17.50 -9.53 -15.52
N PHE A 115 17.45 -10.14 -16.70
CA PHE A 115 17.74 -11.55 -16.90
C PHE A 115 18.96 -11.82 -17.78
N GLY A 116 19.54 -10.78 -18.39
CA GLY A 116 20.81 -10.87 -19.12
C GLY A 116 20.71 -11.51 -20.49
N PHE A 117 19.53 -11.60 -21.09
CA PHE A 117 19.31 -12.13 -22.45
C PHE A 117 18.62 -11.10 -23.35
N ASP A 118 18.89 -11.10 -24.66
CA ASP A 118 18.16 -10.24 -25.60
C ASP A 118 16.74 -10.78 -25.79
N ALA A 119 15.77 -10.09 -25.22
CA ALA A 119 14.37 -10.49 -25.26
C ALA A 119 13.74 -10.52 -26.67
N PHE A 120 14.34 -9.94 -27.70
CA PHE A 120 13.88 -10.12 -29.11
C PHE A 120 14.85 -10.95 -29.96
N ASN A 121 15.82 -11.61 -29.32
CA ASN A 121 16.70 -12.59 -29.94
C ASN A 121 16.96 -13.73 -28.95
N TYR A 122 15.87 -14.35 -28.49
CA TYR A 122 15.91 -15.45 -27.52
C TYR A 122 16.45 -16.73 -28.19
N SER A 123 17.27 -17.44 -27.44
CA SER A 123 17.96 -18.66 -27.84
C SER A 123 17.31 -19.93 -27.25
N THR A 124 16.46 -19.77 -26.24
CA THR A 124 15.83 -20.89 -25.53
C THR A 124 14.30 -20.73 -25.40
N ALA A 125 13.59 -21.86 -25.24
CA ALA A 125 12.16 -21.87 -24.96
C ALA A 125 11.81 -21.14 -23.65
N LYS A 126 12.69 -21.21 -22.63
CA LYS A 126 12.50 -20.54 -21.35
C LYS A 126 12.50 -19.02 -21.49
N GLU A 127 13.41 -18.47 -22.29
CA GLU A 127 13.46 -17.04 -22.57
C GLU A 127 12.18 -16.57 -23.28
N PHE A 128 11.71 -17.35 -24.27
CA PHE A 128 10.44 -17.10 -24.96
C PHE A 128 9.25 -17.09 -23.98
N GLU A 129 9.13 -18.12 -23.13
CA GLU A 129 8.06 -18.22 -22.13
C GLU A 129 8.07 -17.02 -21.17
N MET A 130 9.25 -16.53 -20.79
CA MET A 130 9.34 -15.33 -19.95
C MET A 130 8.84 -14.09 -20.68
N ILE A 131 9.26 -13.87 -21.93
CA ILE A 131 8.81 -12.72 -22.73
C ILE A 131 7.29 -12.75 -22.90
N ASP A 132 6.73 -13.89 -23.29
CA ASP A 132 5.30 -14.09 -23.49
C ASP A 132 4.51 -13.83 -22.20
N PHE A 133 4.99 -14.40 -21.08
CA PHE A 133 4.39 -14.19 -19.77
C PHE A 133 4.36 -12.72 -19.37
N TYR A 134 5.51 -12.01 -19.38
CA TYR A 134 5.56 -10.61 -18.93
C TYR A 134 4.76 -9.68 -19.84
N THR A 135 4.83 -9.88 -21.17
CA THR A 135 4.10 -9.07 -22.14
C THR A 135 2.59 -9.22 -21.95
N THR A 136 2.11 -10.46 -21.85
CA THR A 136 0.69 -10.77 -21.70
C THR A 136 0.16 -10.33 -20.34
N ALA A 137 0.84 -10.71 -19.25
CA ALA A 137 0.38 -10.43 -17.90
C ALA A 137 0.37 -8.92 -17.59
N LEU A 138 1.39 -8.15 -17.98
CA LEU A 138 1.38 -6.68 -17.79
C LEU A 138 0.24 -6.01 -18.56
N SER A 139 0.02 -6.41 -19.81
CA SER A 139 -1.03 -5.81 -20.65
C SER A 139 -2.42 -6.10 -20.10
N VAL A 140 -2.69 -7.36 -19.73
CA VAL A 140 -3.98 -7.81 -19.20
C VAL A 140 -4.26 -7.17 -17.85
N ASP A 141 -3.29 -7.15 -16.94
CA ASP A 141 -3.48 -6.58 -15.61
C ASP A 141 -3.69 -5.08 -15.65
N VAL A 142 -2.91 -4.35 -16.45
CA VAL A 142 -3.10 -2.89 -16.56
C VAL A 142 -4.51 -2.57 -17.05
N ASP A 143 -4.97 -3.25 -18.10
CA ASP A 143 -6.30 -3.00 -18.64
C ASP A 143 -7.41 -3.37 -17.64
N PHE A 144 -7.30 -4.54 -17.00
CA PHE A 144 -8.26 -4.98 -16.00
C PHE A 144 -8.32 -4.01 -14.80
N LEU A 145 -7.16 -3.62 -14.26
CA LEU A 145 -7.07 -2.73 -13.11
C LEU A 145 -7.64 -1.33 -13.42
N LEU A 146 -7.40 -0.80 -14.62
CA LEU A 146 -8.00 0.44 -15.08
C LEU A 146 -9.52 0.32 -15.19
N GLN A 147 -10.02 -0.77 -15.79
CA GLN A 147 -11.46 -1.01 -15.91
C GLN A 147 -12.13 -1.17 -14.55
N LEU A 148 -11.49 -1.85 -13.60
CA LEU A 148 -11.99 -2.00 -12.23
C LEU A 148 -12.05 -0.65 -11.49
N SER A 149 -11.00 0.17 -11.59
CA SER A 149 -10.97 1.50 -10.97
C SER A 149 -12.01 2.44 -11.60
N ASN A 150 -12.24 2.35 -12.91
CA ASN A 150 -13.30 3.09 -13.61
C ASN A 150 -14.70 2.61 -13.19
N HIS A 151 -14.87 1.31 -12.93
CA HIS A 151 -16.14 0.74 -12.50
C HIS A 151 -16.48 1.12 -11.05
N ASN A 152 -15.48 1.16 -10.17
CA ASN A 152 -15.66 1.52 -8.77
C ASN A 152 -14.62 2.56 -8.33
N PRO A 153 -15.00 3.85 -8.19
CA PRO A 153 -14.07 4.92 -7.84
C PRO A 153 -13.53 4.84 -6.41
N GLU A 154 -14.07 3.97 -5.54
CA GLU A 154 -13.46 3.70 -4.24
C GLU A 154 -12.20 2.82 -4.37
N ILE A 155 -12.08 2.08 -5.49
CA ILE A 155 -10.97 1.20 -5.78
C ILE A 155 -9.83 1.99 -6.43
N SER A 156 -8.71 2.04 -5.72
CA SER A 156 -7.45 2.46 -6.29
C SER A 156 -6.71 1.21 -6.72
N ALA A 157 -6.60 1.00 -8.02
CA ALA A 157 -5.70 -0.02 -8.53
C ALA A 157 -4.28 0.22 -7.97
N LEU A 158 -3.67 -0.82 -7.40
CA LEU A 158 -2.23 -0.78 -7.14
C LEU A 158 -1.55 -1.37 -8.36
N PHE A 159 -1.03 -0.49 -9.19
CA PHE A 159 -0.01 -0.86 -10.15
C PHE A 159 1.27 -1.17 -9.36
N THR A 160 1.95 -2.28 -9.67
CA THR A 160 3.35 -2.41 -9.26
C THR A 160 4.20 -1.41 -10.01
N GLU A 161 5.46 -1.24 -9.59
CA GLU A 161 6.41 -0.38 -10.30
C GLU A 161 6.50 -0.79 -11.77
N LEU A 162 6.54 -2.10 -12.02
CA LEU A 162 6.55 -2.64 -13.38
C LEU A 162 5.28 -2.35 -14.19
N HIS A 163 4.08 -2.44 -13.62
CA HIS A 163 2.83 -2.13 -14.33
C HIS A 163 2.75 -0.65 -14.68
N ARG A 164 3.16 0.20 -13.74
CA ARG A 164 3.23 1.63 -13.90
C ARG A 164 4.26 2.01 -14.98
N ASP A 165 5.48 1.50 -14.87
CA ASP A 165 6.56 1.81 -15.82
C ASP A 165 6.20 1.32 -17.23
N ALA A 166 5.55 0.16 -17.33
CA ALA A 166 4.97 -0.30 -18.57
C ALA A 166 3.93 0.69 -19.13
N TYR A 167 3.00 1.16 -18.30
CA TYR A 167 1.99 2.15 -18.71
C TYR A 167 2.63 3.48 -19.14
N PHE A 168 3.54 4.05 -18.36
CA PHE A 168 4.18 5.33 -18.68
C PHE A 168 5.15 5.27 -19.84
N ALA A 169 5.93 4.19 -19.97
CA ALA A 169 6.76 3.98 -21.15
C ALA A 169 5.93 3.90 -22.44
N THR A 170 4.66 3.52 -22.32
CA THR A 170 3.73 3.37 -23.45
C THR A 170 3.00 4.67 -23.78
N PHE A 171 2.49 5.39 -22.77
CA PHE A 171 1.62 6.55 -22.99
C PHE A 171 2.29 7.93 -22.73
N SER A 172 3.54 7.97 -22.25
CA SER A 172 4.39 9.18 -22.03
C SER A 172 3.81 10.20 -21.01
N ASN A 173 4.51 10.80 -20.05
CA ASN A 173 5.77 10.52 -19.36
C ASN A 173 5.69 11.34 -18.06
N ASP A 174 5.19 10.76 -16.98
CA ASP A 174 5.40 11.29 -15.62
C ASP A 174 5.84 10.13 -14.74
N THR A 175 7.11 10.16 -14.34
CA THR A 175 7.75 9.08 -13.58
C THR A 175 7.66 9.29 -12.06
N SER A 176 6.90 10.29 -11.60
CA SER A 176 6.74 10.57 -10.18
C SER A 176 5.53 9.81 -9.63
N MET A 177 5.75 8.78 -8.79
CA MET A 177 4.65 7.96 -8.28
C MET A 177 4.77 7.37 -6.85
N PRO A 178 3.61 6.97 -6.27
CA PRO A 178 3.40 6.48 -4.90
C PRO A 178 4.35 5.41 -4.38
N GLU A 179 4.82 4.48 -5.21
CA GLU A 179 5.72 3.41 -4.76
C GLU A 179 7.15 3.90 -4.52
N ARG A 180 7.66 4.87 -5.30
CA ARG A 180 8.94 5.52 -4.98
C ARG A 180 8.81 6.31 -3.68
N ALA A 181 7.66 6.97 -3.50
CA ALA A 181 7.34 7.62 -2.24
C ALA A 181 7.18 6.59 -1.10
N LEU A 182 6.62 5.41 -1.35
CA LEU A 182 6.47 4.31 -0.39
C LEU A 182 7.83 3.73 -0.01
N ASP A 183 8.61 3.29 -0.98
CA ASP A 183 9.95 2.77 -0.80
C ASP A 183 10.83 3.81 -0.13
N LYS A 184 10.70 5.09 -0.48
CA LYS A 184 11.43 6.14 0.22
C LYS A 184 10.93 6.33 1.64
N VAL A 185 9.62 6.39 1.89
CA VAL A 185 9.05 6.46 3.24
C VAL A 185 9.48 5.26 4.10
N CYS A 186 9.56 4.07 3.50
CA CYS A 186 9.98 2.82 4.15
C CYS A 186 11.51 2.62 4.19
N SER A 187 12.30 3.36 3.40
CA SER A 187 13.77 3.28 3.36
C SER A 187 14.46 4.43 4.10
N LEU A 188 13.72 5.46 4.50
CA LEU A 188 14.17 6.31 5.59
C LEU A 188 14.53 5.38 6.73
N ASN A 189 15.75 5.53 7.26
CA ASN A 189 16.49 4.64 8.18
C ASN A 189 15.77 4.22 9.48
N TYR A 190 14.45 4.40 9.57
CA TYR A 190 13.65 4.17 10.73
C TYR A 190 12.85 2.87 10.63
N PHE A 191 12.31 2.43 9.47
CA PHE A 191 11.39 1.27 9.49
C PHE A 191 10.95 0.71 8.11
N ASP A 192 11.04 -0.62 7.89
CA ASP A 192 10.45 -1.35 6.74
C ASP A 192 9.36 -2.36 7.17
N PHE A 193 8.08 -2.13 6.77
CA PHE A 193 6.94 -2.98 7.17
C PHE A 193 7.07 -4.40 6.64
N GLY A 194 7.78 -4.61 5.53
CA GLY A 194 7.98 -5.94 4.95
C GLY A 194 8.75 -6.90 5.87
N LYS A 195 9.60 -6.33 6.75
CA LYS A 195 10.45 -7.08 7.68
C LYS A 195 9.78 -7.46 9.00
N LEU A 196 8.61 -6.90 9.31
CA LEU A 196 7.86 -7.29 10.51
C LEU A 196 7.23 -8.68 10.38
N SER A 197 6.98 -9.32 11.53
CA SER A 197 6.13 -10.52 11.57
C SER A 197 4.67 -10.17 11.30
N TRP A 198 3.88 -11.16 10.88
CA TRP A 198 2.44 -10.98 10.66
C TRP A 198 1.72 -10.55 11.94
N HIS A 199 2.02 -11.16 13.08
CA HIS A 199 1.55 -10.71 14.39
C HIS A 199 1.78 -9.21 14.64
N GLN A 200 2.99 -8.69 14.39
CA GLN A 200 3.28 -7.27 14.59
C GLN A 200 2.51 -6.37 13.62
N ILE A 201 2.27 -6.83 12.38
CA ILE A 201 1.43 -6.13 11.40
C ILE A 201 -0.02 -6.08 11.87
N LEU A 202 -0.55 -7.17 12.42
CA LEU A 202 -1.91 -7.23 13.01
C LEU A 202 -2.04 -6.25 14.19
N GLU A 203 -1.02 -6.13 15.03
CA GLU A 203 -1.01 -5.15 16.11
C GLU A 203 -0.97 -3.71 15.58
N LEU A 204 -0.13 -3.41 14.57
CA LEU A 204 -0.09 -2.08 13.95
C LEU A 204 -1.40 -1.72 13.24
N LYS A 205 -2.09 -2.69 12.65
CA LYS A 205 -3.44 -2.54 12.07
C LYS A 205 -4.45 -2.04 13.08
N ARG A 206 -4.26 -2.35 14.37
CA ARG A 206 -5.13 -1.92 15.48
C ARG A 206 -4.70 -0.57 16.08
N SER A 207 -3.63 0.04 15.59
CA SER A 207 -3.16 1.34 16.09
C SER A 207 -4.18 2.45 15.83
N HIS A 208 -4.48 3.22 16.87
CA HIS A 208 -5.34 4.40 16.77
C HIS A 208 -4.75 5.51 15.88
N PHE A 209 -3.46 5.43 15.56
CA PHE A 209 -2.73 6.42 14.77
C PHE A 209 -2.55 6.02 13.29
N LEU A 210 -3.00 4.81 12.90
CA LEU A 210 -2.85 4.30 11.55
C LEU A 210 -3.50 5.21 10.50
N SER A 211 -4.71 5.71 10.79
CA SER A 211 -5.42 6.62 9.88
C SER A 211 -4.67 7.95 9.71
N ASP A 212 -4.15 8.50 10.82
CA ASP A 212 -3.34 9.72 10.80
C ASP A 212 -2.08 9.52 9.94
N PHE A 213 -1.43 8.35 10.04
CA PHE A 213 -0.30 7.97 9.19
C PHE A 213 -0.68 7.87 7.70
N ARG A 214 -1.77 7.19 7.36
CA ARG A 214 -2.20 7.05 5.97
C ARG A 214 -2.51 8.38 5.32
N ILE A 215 -3.25 9.25 6.03
CA ILE A 215 -3.52 10.61 5.55
C ILE A 215 -2.20 11.32 5.24
N LYS A 216 -1.24 11.25 6.17
CA LYS A 216 0.05 11.91 5.98
C LYS A 216 0.86 11.32 4.82
N PHE A 217 0.81 10.01 4.67
CA PHE A 217 1.45 9.29 3.58
C PHE A 217 0.92 9.73 2.21
N PHE A 218 -0.41 9.82 2.05
CA PHE A 218 -1.01 10.29 0.80
C PHE A 218 -0.79 11.80 0.55
N GLU A 219 -0.68 12.63 1.59
CA GLU A 219 -0.24 14.03 1.43
C GLU A 219 1.18 14.11 0.85
N TRP A 220 2.09 13.25 1.32
CA TRP A 220 3.45 13.20 0.79
C TRP A 220 3.48 12.76 -0.67
N ILE A 221 2.71 11.73 -1.02
CA ILE A 221 2.54 11.29 -2.42
C ILE A 221 2.06 12.44 -3.29
N ALA A 222 0.97 13.11 -2.91
CA ALA A 222 0.41 14.22 -3.68
C ALA A 222 1.42 15.39 -3.82
N ALA A 223 2.23 15.64 -2.79
CA ALA A 223 3.30 16.63 -2.85
C ALA A 223 4.46 16.21 -3.76
N PHE A 224 4.76 14.92 -3.85
CA PHE A 224 5.75 14.37 -4.77
C PHE A 224 5.27 14.49 -6.22
N GLU A 225 4.06 14.00 -6.50
CA GLU A 225 3.42 14.06 -7.83
C GLU A 225 3.37 15.50 -8.37
N LYS A 226 3.15 16.48 -7.49
CA LYS A 226 3.10 17.89 -7.89
C LYS A 226 4.47 18.46 -8.32
N ASN A 227 5.55 17.99 -7.73
CA ASN A 227 6.87 18.63 -7.85
C ASN A 227 7.89 17.80 -8.63
N GLY A 228 7.67 16.49 -8.80
CA GLY A 228 8.58 15.57 -9.49
C GLY A 228 9.99 15.44 -8.88
N ASP A 229 10.25 16.14 -7.78
CA ASP A 229 11.58 16.31 -7.21
C ASP A 229 11.75 15.39 -6.00
N LEU A 230 12.47 14.30 -6.23
CA LEU A 230 12.79 13.30 -5.22
C LEU A 230 13.65 13.88 -4.11
N GLU A 231 14.58 14.78 -4.40
CA GLU A 231 15.47 15.37 -3.40
C GLU A 231 14.68 16.28 -2.44
N VAL A 232 13.73 17.05 -2.98
CA VAL A 232 12.79 17.84 -2.18
C VAL A 232 11.89 16.95 -1.34
N PHE A 233 11.37 15.86 -1.91
CA PHE A 233 10.59 14.86 -1.18
C PHE A 233 11.38 14.29 0.00
N GLU A 234 12.61 13.85 -0.24
CA GLU A 234 13.52 13.30 0.78
C GLU A 234 13.81 14.32 1.88
N LYS A 235 14.23 15.52 1.51
CA LYS A 235 14.55 16.61 2.44
C LYS A 235 13.35 16.98 3.31
N ASN A 236 12.14 16.95 2.76
CA ASN A 236 10.92 17.22 3.50
C ASN A 236 10.69 16.15 4.56
N ILE A 237 10.77 14.86 4.21
CA ILE A 237 10.54 13.80 5.19
C ILE A 237 11.64 13.79 6.25
N ASP A 238 12.91 13.92 5.85
CA ASP A 238 14.04 14.01 6.78
C ASP A 238 13.89 15.16 7.77
N ARG A 239 13.45 16.33 7.29
CA ARG A 239 13.15 17.47 8.16
C ARG A 239 12.06 17.12 9.16
N TYR A 240 10.95 16.52 8.72
CA TYR A 240 9.86 16.14 9.60
C TYR A 240 10.33 15.16 10.68
N LEU A 241 11.09 14.14 10.30
CA LEU A 241 11.61 13.14 11.24
C LEU A 241 12.62 13.74 12.24
N ARG A 242 13.55 14.57 11.77
CA ARG A 242 14.54 15.24 12.65
C ARG A 242 13.90 16.24 13.62
N THR A 243 12.85 16.96 13.21
CA THR A 243 12.12 17.87 14.10
C THR A 243 11.28 17.14 15.15
N SER A 244 11.01 15.86 14.94
CA SER A 244 10.20 15.02 15.79
C SER A 244 11.12 14.20 16.69
N ASN A 245 11.73 14.84 17.70
CA ASN A 245 12.57 14.12 18.65
C ASN A 245 11.74 12.99 19.29
N PHE A 246 12.14 11.72 19.13
CA PHE A 246 11.36 10.57 19.60
C PHE A 246 11.14 10.61 21.11
N ASP A 247 12.07 11.20 21.87
CA ASP A 247 11.92 11.42 23.32
C ASP A 247 10.86 12.48 23.62
N PHE A 248 10.74 13.51 22.77
CA PHE A 248 9.66 14.50 22.85
C PHE A 248 8.31 13.87 22.52
N LEU A 249 8.25 12.97 21.53
CA LEU A 249 7.03 12.24 21.20
C LEU A 249 6.59 11.32 22.34
N GLU A 250 7.50 10.55 22.93
CA GLU A 250 7.17 9.67 24.05
C GLU A 250 6.63 10.46 25.26
N ALA A 251 7.27 11.59 25.58
CA ALA A 251 6.84 12.47 26.67
C ALA A 251 5.51 13.20 26.40
N ASN A 252 5.04 13.23 25.15
CA ASN A 252 3.83 13.97 24.73
C ASN A 252 2.77 13.08 24.07
N LYS A 253 2.84 11.75 24.25
CA LYS A 253 1.83 10.83 23.72
C LYS A 253 0.45 11.16 24.31
N PRO A 254 -0.61 11.36 23.49
CA PRO A 254 -1.93 11.72 24.00
C PRO A 254 -2.46 10.67 24.97
N THR A 255 -2.93 11.11 26.14
CA THR A 255 -3.45 10.23 27.21
C THR A 255 -4.86 9.69 26.93
N ILE A 256 -5.60 10.31 26.01
CA ILE A 256 -7.00 9.97 25.66
C ILE A 256 -7.17 8.59 24.99
N ILE A 257 -6.06 7.90 24.71
CA ILE A 257 -6.08 6.51 24.20
C ILE A 257 -6.69 5.55 25.23
N LYS A 258 -6.76 5.91 26.52
CA LYS A 258 -7.47 5.12 27.53
C LYS A 258 -8.94 5.58 27.65
N ASP A 259 -9.79 5.00 26.81
CA ASP A 259 -11.23 4.75 27.00
C ASP A 259 -12.16 5.94 27.39
N GLY A 260 -13.05 6.32 26.46
CA GLY A 260 -14.44 6.64 26.81
C GLY A 260 -14.83 8.08 27.19
N ALA A 261 -13.98 9.12 27.06
CA ALA A 261 -14.35 10.46 27.55
C ALA A 261 -15.44 11.19 26.73
N LEU A 262 -15.51 11.01 25.41
CA LEU A 262 -16.57 11.62 24.59
C LEU A 262 -17.96 11.09 24.94
N GLY A 263 -18.06 9.84 25.41
CA GLY A 263 -19.30 9.25 25.92
C GLY A 263 -19.71 9.78 27.30
N ILE A 264 -18.74 10.15 28.15
CA ILE A 264 -19.03 10.70 29.49
C ILE A 264 -19.64 12.10 29.38
N LEU A 265 -19.17 12.96 28.47
CA LEU A 265 -19.75 14.30 28.31
C LEU A 265 -21.17 14.29 27.72
N GLY A 266 -21.52 13.29 26.92
CA GLY A 266 -22.83 13.18 26.29
C GLY A 266 -23.93 12.57 27.18
N ASN A 267 -23.56 11.93 28.30
CA ASN A 267 -24.46 11.06 29.06
C ASN A 267 -24.42 11.27 30.59
N ILE A 268 -24.13 12.48 31.10
CA ILE A 268 -24.28 12.75 32.55
C ILE A 268 -25.75 13.16 32.83
N PRO A 269 -26.58 12.30 33.44
CA PRO A 269 -27.81 12.76 34.06
C PRO A 269 -27.40 13.43 35.39
N LEU A 270 -27.61 14.73 35.52
CA LEU A 270 -27.15 15.47 36.71
C LEU A 270 -28.22 15.50 37.82
N PRO A 271 -27.96 14.83 38.97
CA PRO A 271 -28.46 15.29 40.25
C PRO A 271 -27.35 15.60 41.28
N ILE A 272 -26.07 15.77 40.86
CA ILE A 272 -24.94 16.09 41.75
C ILE A 272 -24.19 17.33 41.21
N PRO A 273 -23.81 18.31 42.06
CA PRO A 273 -23.12 19.52 41.61
C PRO A 273 -21.69 19.19 41.15
N VAL A 274 -21.48 19.15 39.84
CA VAL A 274 -20.14 19.03 39.24
C VAL A 274 -19.52 20.42 39.11
N ASN A 275 -18.26 20.56 39.48
CA ASN A 275 -17.54 21.83 39.42
C ASN A 275 -17.35 22.29 37.95
N PRO A 276 -17.84 23.48 37.55
CA PRO A 276 -17.71 23.96 36.18
C PRO A 276 -16.24 24.13 35.72
N VAL A 277 -15.33 24.43 36.65
CA VAL A 277 -13.89 24.60 36.36
C VAL A 277 -13.26 23.26 35.96
N SER A 278 -13.65 22.16 36.61
CA SER A 278 -13.13 20.83 36.25
C SER A 278 -13.62 20.39 34.87
N ILE A 279 -14.89 20.65 34.54
CA ILE A 279 -15.43 20.38 33.20
C ILE A 279 -14.68 21.18 32.14
N TYR A 280 -14.45 22.47 32.39
CA TYR A 280 -13.70 23.33 31.47
C TYR A 280 -12.26 22.86 31.26
N SER A 281 -11.55 22.48 32.33
CA SER A 281 -10.18 21.95 32.24
C SER A 281 -10.11 20.62 31.49
N SER A 282 -11.11 19.75 31.66
CA SER A 282 -11.24 18.49 30.91
C SER A 282 -11.53 18.74 29.43
N ILE A 283 -12.36 19.73 29.09
CA ILE A 283 -12.61 20.11 27.69
C ILE A 283 -11.35 20.69 27.04
N MET A 284 -10.61 21.55 27.75
CA MET A 284 -9.39 22.16 27.24
C MET A 284 -8.27 21.14 27.03
N SER A 285 -8.07 20.21 27.97
CA SER A 285 -7.11 19.11 27.80
C SER A 285 -7.51 18.18 26.65
N VAL A 286 -8.80 17.86 26.50
CA VAL A 286 -9.30 17.10 25.34
C VAL A 286 -9.01 17.83 24.03
N ARG A 287 -9.23 19.15 23.99
CA ARG A 287 -8.94 19.97 22.80
C ARG A 287 -7.46 19.99 22.47
N GLU A 288 -6.59 20.17 23.46
CA GLU A 288 -5.14 20.15 23.28
C GLU A 288 -4.65 18.81 22.76
N ASP A 289 -5.16 17.70 23.31
CA ASP A 289 -4.83 16.34 22.85
C ASP A 289 -5.35 16.07 21.44
N MET A 290 -6.53 16.59 21.08
CA MET A 290 -7.03 16.52 19.70
C MET A 290 -6.15 17.32 18.73
N LEU A 291 -5.68 18.51 19.12
CA LEU A 291 -4.77 19.31 18.30
C LEU A 291 -3.39 18.63 18.16
N LYS A 292 -2.87 18.03 19.23
CA LYS A 292 -1.65 17.23 19.21
C LYS A 292 -1.80 16.02 18.28
N ARG A 293 -2.90 15.28 18.38
CA ARG A 293 -3.19 14.16 17.47
C ARG A 293 -3.28 14.61 16.03
N LYS A 294 -4.00 15.69 15.74
CA LYS A 294 -4.11 16.22 14.37
C LYS A 294 -2.74 16.58 13.78
N ARG A 295 -1.81 17.07 14.61
CA ARG A 295 -0.49 17.54 14.16
C ARG A 295 0.56 16.42 14.11
N PHE A 296 0.52 15.50 15.06
CA PHE A 296 1.59 14.53 15.32
C PHE A 296 1.11 13.07 15.37
N GLY A 297 -0.18 12.79 15.14
CA GLY A 297 -0.77 11.45 15.16
C GLY A 297 0.05 10.44 14.37
N TRP A 298 0.39 10.78 13.13
CA TRP A 298 1.20 9.96 12.24
C TRP A 298 2.60 9.61 12.81
N LEU A 299 3.21 10.49 13.60
CA LEU A 299 4.52 10.24 14.23
C LEU A 299 4.43 9.21 15.34
N PHE A 300 3.32 9.20 16.10
CA PHE A 300 3.08 8.17 17.10
C PHE A 300 2.94 6.79 16.46
N PHE A 301 2.32 6.71 15.27
CA PHE A 301 2.29 5.47 14.50
C PHE A 301 3.70 5.03 14.08
N ILE A 302 4.51 5.93 13.52
CA ILE A 302 5.90 5.65 13.14
C ILE A 302 6.71 5.15 14.34
N GLN A 303 6.52 5.76 15.51
CA GLN A 303 7.17 5.33 16.74
C GLN A 303 6.73 3.93 17.20
N GLU A 304 5.44 3.61 17.11
CA GLU A 304 4.92 2.27 17.41
C GLU A 304 5.51 1.22 16.48
N ALA A 305 5.62 1.52 15.20
CA ALA A 305 6.27 0.67 14.21
C ALA A 305 7.77 0.50 14.54
N PHE A 306 8.50 1.59 14.77
CA PHE A 306 9.92 1.60 15.11
C PHE A 306 10.25 0.69 16.31
N LYS A 307 9.47 0.81 17.40
CA LYS A 307 9.65 -0.04 18.60
C LYS A 307 9.51 -1.53 18.27
N LYS A 308 8.56 -1.91 17.42
CA LYS A 308 8.37 -3.30 16.98
C LYS A 308 9.51 -3.79 16.10
N TYR A 309 10.05 -2.95 15.22
CA TYR A 309 11.18 -3.30 14.37
C TYR A 309 12.47 -3.56 15.15
N HIS A 310 12.76 -2.74 16.16
CA HIS A 310 13.94 -2.94 17.01
C HIS A 310 13.85 -4.18 17.92
N GLN A 311 12.64 -4.71 18.18
CA GLN A 311 12.48 -6.01 18.82
C GLN A 311 12.90 -7.18 17.92
N VAL A 312 12.99 -6.99 16.61
CA VAL A 312 13.41 -8.01 15.62
C VAL A 312 14.93 -7.99 15.39
N SER A 313 15.59 -6.88 15.69
CA SER A 313 17.03 -6.66 15.40
C SER A 313 17.97 -7.00 16.57
N ASN A 314 17.43 -7.56 17.66
CA ASN A 314 18.16 -8.09 18.83
C ASN A 314 17.87 -9.58 18.98
#